data_AF-A0AAW7L8V5-F1
#
_entry.id   AF-A0AAW7L8V5-F1
#
_cell.length_a   1.000
_cell.length_b   1.000
_cell.length_c   1.000
_cell.angle_alpha   90.00
_cell.angle_beta   90.00
_cell.angle_gamma   90.00
#
_symmetry.space_group_name_H-M   'P 1'
#
loop_
_entity.id
_entity.type
_entity.pdbx_description
1 polymer ?
#
loop_
_entity_poly.entity_id
_entity_poly.type
_entity_poly.pdbx_seq_one_letter_code
_entity_poly.pdbx_strand_id
1 'polypeptide(L)'
;MNLVLVSDIFGKTAALKALAEELNAQSIVDPCGGVDMAFYNEQQAYEYFSQHIGLDEYVAILQKAIKPLAGNIILIGYSVGA
;
A
#
# COMPACT_ATOMS: atom_id res chain seq x y z
N MET A 1 3.65 -11.99 -14.74
CA MET A 1 3.77 -12.07 -13.27
C MET A 1 3.58 -10.67 -12.75
N ASN A 2 2.68 -10.46 -11.80
CA ASN A 2 2.38 -9.14 -11.25
C ASN A 2 2.86 -9.11 -9.80
N LEU A 3 3.97 -8.44 -9.54
CA LEU A 3 4.44 -8.10 -8.21
C LEU A 3 3.79 -6.78 -7.76
N VAL A 4 3.06 -6.85 -6.66
CA VAL A 4 2.36 -5.73 -6.06
C VAL A 4 2.84 -5.57 -4.63
N LEU A 5 3.31 -4.37 -4.28
CA LEU A 5 3.62 -4.04 -2.90
C LEU A 5 2.37 -3.46 -2.23
N VAL A 6 2.05 -3.91 -1.03
CA VAL A 6 0.91 -3.44 -0.24
C VAL A 6 1.49 -2.74 0.99
N SER A 7 1.40 -1.41 1.00
CA SER A 7 2.09 -0.59 2.00
C SER A 7 1.53 -0.77 3.42
N ASP A 8 2.28 -0.30 4.40
CA ASP A 8 1.75 -0.05 5.73
C ASP A 8 0.93 1.27 5.77
N ILE A 9 0.63 1.73 6.98
CA ILE A 9 -0.12 2.95 7.27
C ILE A 9 0.57 4.24 6.81
N PHE A 10 1.89 4.24 6.52
CA PHE A 10 2.59 5.41 6.00
C PHE A 10 2.35 5.64 4.50
N GLY A 11 1.79 4.64 3.80
CA GLY A 11 1.48 4.76 2.39
C GLY A 11 2.70 4.72 1.48
N LYS A 12 2.67 5.51 0.39
CA LYS A 12 3.73 5.56 -0.63
C LYS A 12 4.92 6.43 -0.23
N THR A 13 5.69 5.98 0.75
CA THR A 13 6.95 6.61 1.16
C THR A 13 8.02 6.53 0.06
N ALA A 14 9.03 7.40 0.12
CA ALA A 14 10.17 7.36 -0.80
C ALA A 14 10.92 6.02 -0.75
N ALA A 15 11.08 5.43 0.45
CA ALA A 15 11.74 4.13 0.61
C ALA A 15 10.97 3.00 -0.08
N LEU A 16 9.63 2.99 0.03
CA LEU A 16 8.80 1.97 -0.62
C LEU A 16 8.82 2.12 -2.15
N LYS A 17 8.88 3.36 -2.67
CA LYS A 17 9.05 3.62 -4.10
C LYS A 17 10.39 3.10 -4.62
N ALA A 18 11.49 3.39 -3.92
CA ALA A 18 12.82 2.89 -4.28
C ALA A 18 12.84 1.34 -4.28
N LEU A 19 12.22 0.71 -3.28
CA LEU A 19 12.11 -0.75 -3.24
C LEU A 19 11.26 -1.32 -4.38
N ALA A 20 10.16 -0.65 -4.76
CA ALA A 20 9.36 -1.06 -5.92
C ALA A 20 10.17 -1.00 -7.22
N GLU A 21 11.03 0.01 -7.39
CA GLU A 21 11.94 0.12 -8.53
C GLU A 21 12.98 -1.00 -8.52
N GLU A 22 13.62 -1.28 -7.38
CA GLU A 22 14.61 -2.35 -7.22
C GLU A 22 14.03 -3.75 -7.51
N LEU A 23 12.78 -3.98 -7.11
CA LEU A 23 12.08 -5.25 -7.32
C LEU A 23 11.36 -5.33 -8.68
N ASN A 24 11.37 -4.24 -9.47
CA ASN A 24 10.59 -4.11 -10.69
C ASN A 24 9.09 -4.44 -10.46
N ALA A 25 8.55 -3.95 -9.34
CA ALA A 25 7.16 -4.13 -8.97
C ALA A 25 6.24 -3.30 -9.87
N GLN A 26 5.12 -3.87 -10.29
CA GLN A 26 4.20 -3.24 -11.24
C GLN A 26 3.33 -2.18 -10.57
N SER A 27 3.07 -2.30 -9.27
CA SER A 27 2.26 -1.34 -8.54
C SER A 27 2.52 -1.37 -7.04
N ILE A 28 2.21 -0.23 -6.40
CA ILE A 28 2.09 -0.11 -4.96
C ILE A 28 0.62 0.22 -4.65
N VAL A 29 0.00 -0.59 -3.80
CA VAL A 29 -1.30 -0.35 -3.19
C VAL A 29 -1.06 0.32 -1.84
N ASP A 30 -1.72 1.45 -1.59
CA ASP A 30 -1.55 2.23 -0.38
C ASP A 30 -2.89 2.79 0.12
N PRO A 31 -3.05 3.00 1.45
CA PRO A 31 -4.30 3.50 2.02
C PRO A 31 -4.48 5.01 1.84
N CYS A 32 -3.45 5.75 1.41
CA CYS A 32 -3.44 7.22 1.34
C CYS A 32 -3.76 7.78 -0.05
N GLY A 33 -4.28 6.95 -0.96
CA GLY A 33 -4.64 7.38 -2.32
C GLY A 33 -3.45 7.78 -3.19
N GLY A 34 -2.24 7.31 -2.86
CA GLY A 34 -1.01 7.63 -3.56
C GLY A 34 -0.37 8.96 -3.19
N VAL A 35 -0.93 9.67 -2.21
CA VAL A 35 -0.37 10.92 -1.69
C VAL A 35 0.68 10.60 -0.63
N ASP A 36 1.84 11.27 -0.73
CA ASP A 36 2.80 11.28 0.38
C ASP A 36 2.25 12.22 1.46
N MET A 37 1.67 11.64 2.49
CA MET A 37 1.05 12.38 3.60
C MET A 37 2.08 13.06 4.50
N ALA A 38 3.37 12.76 4.32
CA ALA A 38 4.47 13.30 5.12
C ALA A 38 4.24 13.18 6.64
N PHE A 39 3.66 12.06 7.09
CA PHE A 39 3.45 11.79 8.51
C PHE A 39 4.77 11.89 9.28
N TYR A 40 4.77 12.65 10.37
CA TYR A 40 5.97 12.83 11.17
C TYR A 40 6.32 11.57 11.97
N ASN A 41 5.31 10.78 12.36
CA ASN A 41 5.48 9.59 13.17
C ASN A 41 4.34 8.58 12.94
N GLU A 42 4.50 7.40 13.54
CA GLU A 42 3.54 6.30 13.46
C GLU A 42 2.17 6.66 14.05
N GLN A 43 2.12 7.43 15.13
CA GLN A 43 0.86 7.82 15.76
C GLN A 43 -0.03 8.61 14.80
N GLN A 44 0.53 9.59 14.08
CA GLN A 44 -0.22 10.37 13.09
C GLN A 44 -0.72 9.49 11.94
N ALA A 45 0.14 8.61 11.42
CA ALA A 45 -0.24 7.68 10.36
C ALA A 45 -1.36 6.73 10.80
N TYR A 46 -1.28 6.23 12.04
CA TYR A 46 -2.25 5.31 12.62
C TYR A 46 -3.60 6.00 12.89
N GLU A 47 -3.58 7.21 13.44
CA GLU A 47 -4.78 8.01 13.67
C GLU A 47 -5.49 8.31 12.35
N TYR A 48 -4.74 8.74 11.32
CA TYR A 48 -5.31 8.98 9.99
C TYR A 48 -5.90 7.71 9.40
N PHE A 49 -5.14 6.60 9.40
CA PHE A 49 -5.60 5.32 8.87
C PHE A 49 -6.89 4.87 9.58
N SER A 50 -6.92 4.92 10.91
CA SER A 50 -8.06 4.45 11.71
C SER A 50 -9.30 5.33 11.56
N GLN A 51 -9.14 6.63 11.35
CA GLN A 51 -10.26 7.58 11.25
C GLN A 51 -10.83 7.69 9.82
N HIS A 52 -10.00 7.51 8.79
CA HIS A 52 -10.39 7.80 7.41
C HIS A 52 -10.45 6.58 6.50
N ILE A 53 -9.69 5.53 6.79
CA ILE A 53 -9.55 4.37 5.91
C ILE A 53 -10.08 3.12 6.61
N GLY A 54 -9.38 2.64 7.62
CA GLY A 54 -9.68 1.37 8.29
C GLY A 54 -9.36 0.15 7.42
N LEU A 55 -9.40 -1.02 8.03
CA LEU A 55 -8.99 -2.27 7.37
C LEU A 55 -9.95 -2.65 6.22
N ASP A 56 -11.25 -2.50 6.41
CA ASP A 56 -12.25 -2.89 5.42
C ASP A 56 -12.11 -2.10 4.11
N GLU A 57 -11.93 -0.78 4.21
CA GLU A 57 -11.67 0.07 3.04
C GLU A 57 -10.33 -0.28 2.41
N TYR A 58 -9.29 -0.56 3.22
CA TYR A 58 -7.98 -0.91 2.66
C TYR A 58 -8.01 -2.24 1.89
N VAL A 59 -8.78 -3.22 2.38
CA VAL A 59 -9.08 -4.46 1.65
C VAL A 59 -9.84 -4.18 0.36
N ALA A 60 -10.82 -3.27 0.37
CA ALA A 60 -11.56 -2.88 -0.84
C ALA A 60 -10.64 -2.22 -1.89
N ILE A 61 -9.73 -1.34 -1.45
CA ILE A 61 -8.70 -0.72 -2.29
C ILE A 61 -7.80 -1.79 -2.92
N LEU A 62 -7.29 -2.73 -2.11
CA LEU A 62 -6.46 -3.84 -2.60
C LEU A 62 -7.21 -4.69 -3.63
N GLN A 63 -8.43 -5.11 -3.31
CA GLN A 63 -9.26 -5.89 -4.23
C GLN A 63 -9.48 -5.18 -5.56
N LYS A 64 -9.74 -3.87 -5.53
CA LYS A 64 -9.91 -3.06 -6.75
C LYS A 64 -8.64 -3.02 -7.59
N ALA A 65 -7.47 -2.99 -6.96
CA ALA A 65 -6.18 -2.98 -7.65
C ALA A 65 -5.83 -4.34 -8.28
N ILE A 66 -6.12 -5.45 -7.59
CA ILE A 66 -5.66 -6.78 -8.03
C ILE A 66 -6.65 -7.55 -8.90
N LYS A 67 -7.97 -7.30 -8.76
CA LYS A 67 -9.01 -8.00 -9.56
C LYS A 67 -8.81 -7.90 -11.09
N PRO A 68 -8.35 -6.77 -11.66
CA PRO A 68 -8.10 -6.66 -13.10
C PRO A 68 -6.82 -7.37 -13.57
N LEU A 69 -5.91 -7.75 -12.66
CA LEU A 69 -4.63 -8.34 -13.02
C LEU A 69 -4.82 -9.79 -13.45
N ALA A 70 -4.28 -10.13 -14.62
CA ALA A 70 -4.30 -11.50 -15.14
C ALA A 70 -3.03 -12.27 -14.76
N GLY A 71 -3.16 -13.60 -14.58
CA GLY A 71 -2.04 -14.50 -14.29
C GLY A 71 -1.61 -14.48 -12.82
N ASN A 72 -0.40 -14.98 -12.55
CA ASN A 72 0.12 -15.07 -11.17
C ASN A 72 0.41 -13.68 -10.60
N ILE A 73 -0.13 -13.43 -9.41
CA ILE A 73 0.07 -12.22 -8.62
C ILE A 73 0.90 -12.59 -7.39
N ILE A 74 1.97 -11.84 -7.14
CA ILE A 74 2.77 -11.89 -5.92
C ILE A 74 2.45 -10.61 -5.15
N LEU A 75 1.96 -10.76 -3.92
CA LEU A 75 1.74 -9.65 -3.01
C LEU A 75 2.85 -9.65 -1.96
N ILE A 76 3.47 -8.50 -1.72
CA ILE A 76 4.36 -8.28 -0.58
C ILE A 76 3.72 -7.22 0.31
N GLY A 77 3.20 -7.67 1.45
CA GLY A 77 2.55 -6.80 2.44
C GLY A 77 3.51 -6.32 3.51
N TYR A 78 3.31 -5.09 3.98
CA TYR A 78 4.03 -4.49 5.10
C TYR A 78 3.07 -4.12 6.23
N SER A 79 3.32 -4.63 7.43
CA SER A 79 2.48 -4.39 8.61
C SER A 79 1.00 -4.65 8.32
N VAL A 80 0.10 -3.66 8.43
CA VAL A 80 -1.33 -3.78 8.13
C VAL A 80 -1.63 -4.20 6.67
N GLY A 81 -0.66 -4.06 5.77
CA GLY A 81 -0.77 -4.54 4.38
C GLY A 81 -0.49 -6.04 4.19
N ALA A 82 -0.08 -6.76 5.23
CA ALA A 82 0.18 -8.21 5.23
C ALA A 82 -0.99 -8.99 5.84
#